data_AF-A0A2G6L706-F1
#
_entry.id   AF-A0A2G6L706-F1
#
_cell.length_a   1.000
_cell.length_b   1.000
_cell.length_c   1.000
_cell.angle_alpha   90.00
_cell.angle_beta   90.00
_cell.angle_gamma   90.00
#
_symmetry.space_group_name_H-M   'P 1'
#
loop_
_entity.id
_entity.type
_entity.pdbx_description
1 polymer ?
#
loop_
_entity_poly.entity_id
_entity_poly.type
_entity_poly.pdbx_seq_one_letter_code
_entity_poly.pdbx_strand_id
1 'polypeptide(L)'
;MASREFPITDVDLDRIQSLAYDFTGIVLGNNKKDMIYARLSRRIRSLGLSNFDQYCDLLDQACSVEQSNFINAITTNLTAFFRENHHFDYLRDTVIPELKEKNKLSRKLRIWSAGCSTGEEPYSLAIVLNEAIDIKSWDVKILATDLNSDVLGHAQNGVYDVSRIESIDSGLKEKWFLRDAGNPELVKVKPALSRPISFKRLNLLEGWPMKGRFDVIFCRNVVIYFNKDTQRILFDRYADILADGGYLFIGHSETLHRVSDRFESLGRTIYRKKC
;
A
#
# COMPACT_ATOMS: atom_id res chain seq x y z
N MET A 1 -11.49 -29.56 -20.04
CA MET A 1 -10.55 -28.53 -19.54
C MET A 1 -10.19 -27.66 -20.72
N ALA A 2 -10.41 -26.34 -20.64
CA ALA A 2 -10.08 -25.45 -21.75
C ALA A 2 -8.57 -25.52 -22.02
N SER A 3 -8.19 -25.67 -23.29
CA SER A 3 -6.79 -25.60 -23.72
C SER A 3 -6.21 -24.25 -23.30
N ARG A 4 -5.10 -24.25 -22.55
CA ARG A 4 -4.36 -23.03 -22.22
C ARG A 4 -3.67 -22.54 -23.49
N GLU A 5 -3.92 -21.28 -23.87
CA GLU A 5 -3.28 -20.57 -24.99
C GLU A 5 -1.75 -20.69 -25.00
N PHE A 6 -1.12 -20.56 -23.83
CA PHE A 6 0.32 -20.70 -23.65
C PHE A 6 0.61 -21.92 -22.75
N PRO A 7 1.51 -22.84 -23.14
CA PRO A 7 1.96 -23.90 -22.26
C PRO A 7 2.69 -23.30 -21.04
N ILE A 8 2.36 -23.78 -19.84
CA ILE A 8 3.07 -23.47 -18.59
C ILE A 8 3.41 -24.78 -17.89
N THR A 9 4.71 -25.08 -17.82
CA THR A 9 5.24 -26.23 -17.10
C THR A 9 5.35 -25.94 -15.60
N ASP A 10 5.65 -26.96 -14.79
CA ASP A 10 5.94 -26.73 -13.38
C ASP A 10 7.30 -26.05 -13.18
N VAL A 11 8.27 -26.29 -14.07
CA VAL A 11 9.56 -25.57 -14.08
C VAL A 11 9.35 -24.07 -14.33
N ASP A 12 8.49 -23.70 -15.29
CA ASP A 12 8.14 -22.30 -15.54
C ASP A 12 7.49 -21.66 -14.31
N LEU A 13 6.59 -22.39 -13.66
CA LEU A 13 5.91 -21.91 -12.46
C LEU A 13 6.90 -21.64 -11.32
N ASP A 14 7.83 -22.57 -11.08
CA ASP A 14 8.85 -22.45 -10.04
C ASP A 14 9.80 -21.26 -10.33
N ARG A 15 10.19 -21.04 -11.60
CA ARG A 15 10.96 -19.86 -12.03
C ARG A 15 10.20 -18.57 -11.74
N ILE A 16 8.92 -18.49 -12.11
CA ILE A 16 8.06 -17.31 -11.87
C ILE A 16 7.90 -17.02 -10.38
N GLN A 17 7.70 -18.05 -9.56
CA GLN A 17 7.60 -17.90 -8.10
C GLN A 17 8.91 -17.38 -7.50
N SER A 18 10.05 -17.86 -7.99
CA SER A 18 11.38 -17.39 -7.57
C SER A 18 11.59 -15.93 -7.96
N LEU A 19 11.34 -15.57 -9.22
CA LEU A 19 11.42 -14.17 -9.69
C LEU A 19 10.48 -13.23 -8.94
N ALA A 20 9.25 -13.68 -8.64
CA ALA A 20 8.32 -12.91 -7.82
C ALA A 20 8.86 -12.66 -6.42
N TYR A 21 9.43 -13.69 -5.78
CA TYR A 21 10.04 -13.55 -4.46
C TYR A 21 11.26 -12.63 -4.50
N ASP A 22 12.15 -12.78 -5.47
CA ASP A 22 13.38 -11.99 -5.56
C ASP A 22 13.09 -10.50 -5.84
N PHE A 23 12.15 -10.21 -6.73
CA PHE A 23 11.81 -8.83 -7.07
C PHE A 23 10.93 -8.12 -6.05
N THR A 24 10.12 -8.85 -5.27
CA THR A 24 9.05 -8.24 -4.46
C THR A 24 8.95 -8.74 -3.03
N GLY A 25 9.54 -9.90 -2.72
CA GLY A 25 9.34 -10.64 -1.49
C GLY A 25 8.06 -11.46 -1.41
N ILE A 26 7.15 -11.31 -2.38
CA ILE A 26 5.83 -11.96 -2.36
C ILE A 26 5.99 -13.46 -2.55
N VAL A 27 5.44 -14.23 -1.61
CA VAL A 27 5.34 -15.67 -1.71
C VAL A 27 4.09 -16.04 -2.52
N LEU A 28 4.30 -16.54 -3.73
CA LEU A 28 3.24 -17.07 -4.58
C LEU A 28 3.13 -18.58 -4.41
N GLY A 29 2.13 -19.07 -3.67
CA GLY A 29 1.90 -20.50 -3.50
C GLY A 29 1.39 -21.20 -4.79
N ASN A 30 1.54 -22.52 -4.86
CA ASN A 30 1.14 -23.34 -6.02
C ASN A 30 -0.36 -23.25 -6.34
N ASN A 31 -1.19 -22.98 -5.33
CA ASN A 31 -2.62 -22.75 -5.49
C ASN A 31 -2.96 -21.48 -6.29
N LYS A 32 -1.98 -20.62 -6.60
CA LYS A 32 -2.16 -19.41 -7.41
C LYS A 32 -1.79 -19.60 -8.89
N LYS A 33 -1.53 -20.83 -9.36
CA LYS A 33 -1.13 -21.13 -10.75
C LYS A 33 -2.07 -20.50 -11.79
N ASP A 34 -3.39 -20.60 -11.60
CA ASP A 34 -4.37 -20.03 -12.54
C ASP A 34 -4.36 -18.49 -12.55
N MET A 35 -4.18 -17.87 -11.38
CA MET A 35 -4.05 -16.42 -11.25
C MET A 35 -2.80 -15.91 -11.97
N ILE A 36 -1.66 -16.57 -11.73
CA ILE A 36 -0.37 -16.29 -12.40
C ILE A 36 -0.56 -16.40 -13.91
N TYR A 37 -1.11 -17.53 -14.36
CA TYR A 37 -1.36 -17.78 -15.77
C TYR A 37 -2.22 -16.67 -16.40
N ALA A 38 -3.39 -16.35 -15.83
CA ALA A 38 -4.28 -15.34 -16.39
C ALA A 38 -3.64 -13.94 -16.48
N ARG A 39 -2.80 -13.58 -15.50
CA ARG A 39 -2.14 -12.27 -15.46
C ARG A 39 -0.96 -12.19 -16.43
N LEU A 40 -0.10 -13.20 -16.44
CA LEU A 40 1.13 -13.20 -17.24
C LEU A 40 0.88 -13.58 -18.71
N SER A 41 -0.13 -14.38 -19.02
CA SER A 41 -0.52 -14.65 -20.42
C SER A 41 -0.88 -13.36 -21.18
N ARG A 42 -1.41 -12.34 -20.50
CA ARG A 42 -1.61 -11.01 -21.11
C ARG A 42 -0.30 -10.32 -21.45
N ARG A 43 0.74 -10.47 -20.62
CA ARG A 43 2.08 -9.93 -20.86
C ARG A 43 2.75 -10.64 -22.03
N ILE A 44 2.76 -11.97 -22.00
CA ILE A 44 3.28 -12.83 -23.08
C ILE A 44 2.66 -12.43 -24.42
N ARG A 45 1.34 -12.30 -24.49
CA ARG A 45 0.63 -11.85 -25.69
C ARG A 45 1.05 -10.45 -26.13
N SER A 46 1.13 -9.49 -25.21
CA SER A 46 1.51 -8.10 -25.53
C SER A 46 2.95 -7.97 -26.05
N LEU A 47 3.82 -8.91 -25.69
CA LEU A 47 5.22 -8.96 -26.10
C LEU A 47 5.44 -9.82 -27.35
N GLY A 48 4.40 -10.50 -27.84
CA GLY A 48 4.52 -11.44 -28.96
C GLY A 48 5.34 -12.70 -28.65
N LEU A 49 5.46 -13.07 -27.37
CA LEU A 49 6.18 -14.27 -26.93
C LEU A 49 5.31 -15.52 -27.11
N SER A 50 5.96 -16.68 -27.25
CA SER A 50 5.26 -17.94 -27.55
C SER A 50 4.98 -18.82 -26.32
N ASN A 51 5.67 -18.59 -25.20
CA ASN A 51 5.52 -19.39 -23.99
C ASN A 51 6.08 -18.67 -22.75
N PHE A 52 5.93 -19.30 -21.58
CA PHE A 52 6.40 -18.76 -20.30
C PHE A 52 7.93 -18.83 -20.13
N ASP A 53 8.59 -19.81 -20.75
CA ASP A 53 10.04 -19.97 -20.70
C ASP A 53 10.75 -18.74 -21.32
N GLN A 54 10.34 -18.34 -22.53
CA GLN A 54 10.82 -17.12 -23.19
C GLN A 54 10.56 -15.86 -22.36
N TYR A 55 9.46 -15.84 -21.61
CA TYR A 55 9.14 -14.71 -20.73
C TYR A 55 10.05 -14.68 -19.50
N CYS A 56 10.36 -15.82 -18.90
CA CYS A 56 11.32 -15.92 -17.81
C CYS A 56 12.73 -15.49 -18.29
N ASP A 57 13.16 -15.96 -19.45
CA ASP A 57 14.46 -15.58 -20.04
C ASP A 57 14.56 -14.06 -20.29
N LEU A 58 13.45 -13.41 -20.64
CA LEU A 58 13.38 -11.95 -20.77
C LEU A 58 13.49 -11.24 -19.42
N LEU A 59 12.92 -11.81 -18.35
CA LEU A 59 12.98 -11.23 -17.00
C LEU A 59 14.36 -11.40 -16.35
N ASP A 60 15.07 -12.48 -16.68
CA ASP A 60 16.44 -12.76 -16.26
C ASP A 60 17.45 -11.81 -16.92
N GLN A 61 17.14 -11.31 -18.12
CA GLN A 61 17.87 -10.20 -18.70
C GLN A 61 17.59 -8.94 -17.87
N ALA A 62 18.61 -8.12 -17.61
CA ALA A 62 18.53 -6.92 -16.77
C ALA A 62 17.71 -5.77 -17.41
N CYS A 63 16.47 -6.05 -17.84
CA CYS A 63 15.52 -5.11 -18.41
C CYS A 63 14.55 -4.63 -17.33
N SER A 64 14.77 -3.43 -16.81
CA SER A 64 13.99 -2.86 -15.69
C SER A 64 12.51 -2.60 -16.03
N VAL A 65 12.17 -2.44 -17.31
CA VAL A 65 10.80 -2.14 -17.74
C VAL A 65 9.91 -3.36 -17.61
N GLU A 66 10.30 -4.51 -18.17
CA GLU A 66 9.44 -5.69 -18.10
C GLU A 66 9.42 -6.30 -16.69
N GLN A 67 10.51 -6.20 -15.93
CA GLN A 67 10.48 -6.51 -14.50
C GLN A 67 9.43 -5.69 -13.76
N SER A 68 9.31 -4.38 -14.06
CA SER A 68 8.25 -3.55 -13.47
C SER A 68 6.86 -3.98 -13.91
N ASN A 69 6.65 -4.34 -15.18
CA ASN A 69 5.37 -4.85 -15.67
C ASN A 69 4.98 -6.21 -15.05
N PHE A 70 5.97 -7.08 -14.86
CA PHE A 70 5.79 -8.36 -14.17
C PHE A 70 5.32 -8.15 -12.73
N ILE A 71 6.01 -7.28 -11.99
CA ILE A 71 5.63 -6.89 -10.62
C ILE A 71 4.21 -6.32 -10.59
N ASN A 72 3.86 -5.45 -11.53
CA ASN A 72 2.53 -4.88 -11.61
C ASN A 72 1.46 -5.96 -11.88
N ALA A 73 1.78 -6.95 -12.71
CA ALA A 73 0.88 -8.03 -13.04
C ALA A 73 0.64 -8.98 -11.85
N ILE A 74 1.66 -9.32 -11.08
CA ILE A 74 1.57 -10.33 -10.01
C ILE A 74 1.09 -9.76 -8.66
N THR A 75 1.19 -8.45 -8.44
CA THR A 75 0.72 -7.79 -7.21
C THR A 75 -0.81 -7.77 -7.12
N THR A 76 -1.36 -7.85 -5.90
CA THR A 76 -2.82 -7.83 -5.67
C THR A 76 -3.20 -6.57 -4.91
N ASN A 77 -4.05 -5.76 -5.54
CA ASN A 77 -4.28 -4.36 -5.19
C ASN A 77 -5.73 -4.09 -4.78
N LEU A 78 -6.26 -4.87 -3.83
CA LEU A 78 -7.61 -4.65 -3.33
C LEU A 78 -7.58 -3.64 -2.18
N THR A 79 -8.19 -2.48 -2.40
CA THR A 79 -8.35 -1.44 -1.38
C THR A 79 -9.69 -0.72 -1.54
N ALA A 80 -10.05 0.08 -0.53
CA ALA A 80 -11.26 0.87 -0.49
C ALA A 80 -11.09 2.03 0.50
N PHE A 81 -11.83 3.13 0.27
CA PHE A 81 -11.88 4.23 1.21
C PHE A 81 -12.42 3.74 2.57
N PHE A 82 -11.74 4.16 3.64
CA PHE A 82 -12.09 3.81 5.02
C PHE A 82 -12.20 2.30 5.29
N ARG A 83 -11.46 1.46 4.55
CA ARG A 83 -11.35 0.03 4.84
C ARG A 83 -10.91 -0.18 6.29
N GLU A 84 -11.62 -1.02 7.05
CA GLU A 84 -11.44 -1.18 8.51
C GLU A 84 -11.53 0.17 9.24
N ASN A 85 -12.72 0.80 9.14
CA ASN A 85 -12.94 2.18 9.56
C ASN A 85 -12.50 2.49 11.01
N HIS A 86 -12.51 1.49 11.88
CA HIS A 86 -12.09 1.64 13.27
C HIS A 86 -10.65 2.14 13.45
N HIS A 87 -9.76 1.89 12.48
CA HIS A 87 -8.41 2.47 12.53
C HIS A 87 -8.45 3.99 12.37
N PHE A 88 -9.33 4.50 11.50
CA PHE A 88 -9.49 5.94 11.28
C PHE A 88 -10.24 6.62 12.42
N ASP A 89 -11.21 5.94 13.03
CA ASP A 89 -11.86 6.40 14.27
C ASP A 89 -10.83 6.49 15.41
N TYR A 90 -10.00 5.45 15.61
CA TYR A 90 -8.95 5.47 16.63
C TYR A 90 -7.88 6.55 16.35
N LEU A 91 -7.53 6.74 15.08
CA LEU A 91 -6.63 7.80 14.65
C LEU A 91 -7.20 9.18 15.02
N ARG A 92 -8.48 9.43 14.73
CA ARG A 92 -9.18 10.68 15.04
C ARG A 92 -9.29 10.94 16.54
N ASP A 93 -9.79 9.94 17.28
CA ASP A 93 -10.25 10.14 18.66
C ASP A 93 -9.15 9.99 19.69
N THR A 94 -8.07 9.27 19.37
CA THR A 94 -6.99 8.95 20.33
C THR A 94 -5.63 9.42 19.84
N VAL A 95 -5.19 8.96 18.67
CA VAL A 95 -3.81 9.19 18.22
C VAL A 95 -3.54 10.66 17.90
N ILE A 96 -4.42 11.31 17.13
CA ILE A 96 -4.24 12.72 16.76
C ILE A 96 -4.21 13.65 17.99
N PRO A 97 -5.13 13.56 18.96
CA PRO A 97 -5.05 14.33 20.20
C PRO A 97 -3.73 14.15 20.95
N GLU A 98 -3.26 12.91 21.11
CA GLU A 98 -1.99 12.63 21.78
C GLU A 98 -0.80 13.25 21.03
N LEU A 99 -0.74 13.04 19.71
CA LEU A 99 0.34 13.58 18.89
C LEU A 99 0.32 15.11 18.83
N LYS A 100 -0.85 15.75 18.94
CA LYS A 100 -0.96 17.21 19.03
C LYS A 100 -0.28 17.76 20.28
N GLU A 101 -0.46 17.11 21.43
CA GLU A 101 0.21 17.52 22.66
C GLU A 101 1.70 17.20 22.63
N LYS A 102 2.07 15.98 22.20
CA LYS A 102 3.47 15.55 22.10
C LYS A 102 4.29 16.42 21.14
N ASN A 103 3.71 16.76 19.99
CA ASN A 103 4.39 17.52 18.93
C ASN A 103 4.04 19.01 18.96
N LYS A 104 3.48 19.52 20.06
CA LYS A 104 3.01 20.92 20.18
C LYS A 104 4.06 21.97 19.82
N LEU A 105 5.33 21.72 20.17
CA LEU A 105 6.44 22.62 19.86
C LEU A 105 6.89 22.54 18.40
N SER A 106 6.97 21.33 17.84
CA SER A 106 7.45 21.14 16.47
C SER A 106 6.38 21.39 15.42
N ARG A 107 5.11 21.20 15.81
CA ARG A 107 3.89 21.27 14.97
C ARG A 107 4.00 20.43 13.70
N LYS A 108 4.69 19.29 13.80
CA LYS A 108 4.94 18.35 12.70
C LYS A 108 4.21 17.04 12.94
N LEU A 109 3.64 16.51 11.88
CA LEU A 109 3.13 15.14 11.83
C LEU A 109 3.62 14.43 10.57
N ARG A 110 4.13 13.22 10.76
CA ARG A 110 4.69 12.37 9.70
C ARG A 110 3.98 11.04 9.73
N ILE A 111 3.29 10.74 8.64
CA ILE A 111 2.52 9.51 8.48
C ILE A 111 3.02 8.78 7.25
N TRP A 112 3.08 7.45 7.33
CA TRP A 112 3.43 6.61 6.19
C TRP A 112 2.33 5.60 5.92
N SER A 113 1.75 5.62 4.72
CA SER A 113 0.94 4.54 4.15
C SER A 113 1.86 3.67 3.29
N ALA A 114 2.20 2.49 3.81
CA ALA A 114 3.16 1.54 3.26
C ALA A 114 2.42 0.38 2.56
N GLY A 115 2.37 0.45 1.23
CA GLY A 115 1.52 -0.37 0.36
C GLY A 115 0.17 0.31 0.10
N CYS A 116 0.22 1.54 -0.41
CA CYS A 116 -0.95 2.41 -0.53
C CYS A 116 -1.90 2.04 -1.68
N SER A 117 -1.49 1.12 -2.57
CA SER A 117 -2.26 0.68 -3.72
C SER A 117 -2.78 1.86 -4.56
N THR A 118 -4.06 1.85 -4.95
CA THR A 118 -4.72 2.90 -5.74
C THR A 118 -5.03 4.19 -4.97
N GLY A 119 -4.54 4.36 -3.74
CA GLY A 119 -4.53 5.65 -3.03
C GLY A 119 -5.70 5.90 -2.08
N GLU A 120 -6.67 5.00 -1.97
CA GLU A 120 -7.81 5.17 -1.07
C GLU A 120 -7.39 5.31 0.41
N GLU A 121 -6.40 4.54 0.87
CA GLU A 121 -5.89 4.64 2.25
C GLU A 121 -5.25 6.02 2.54
N PRO A 122 -4.25 6.52 1.78
CA PRO A 122 -3.67 7.82 2.05
C PRO A 122 -4.67 8.97 1.90
N TYR A 123 -5.69 8.84 1.03
CA TYR A 123 -6.76 9.84 0.98
C TYR A 123 -7.69 9.77 2.19
N SER A 124 -8.05 8.59 2.69
CA SER A 124 -8.79 8.47 3.96
C SER A 124 -8.01 9.06 5.14
N LEU A 125 -6.69 8.83 5.20
CA LEU A 125 -5.81 9.47 6.19
C LEU A 125 -5.85 10.99 6.06
N ALA A 126 -5.72 11.52 4.83
CA ALA A 126 -5.76 12.95 4.59
C ALA A 126 -7.09 13.58 5.01
N ILE A 127 -8.22 12.90 4.78
CA ILE A 127 -9.54 13.39 5.21
C ILE A 127 -9.56 13.52 6.74
N VAL A 128 -9.21 12.45 7.46
CA VAL A 128 -9.22 12.42 8.92
C VAL A 128 -8.33 13.53 9.52
N LEU A 129 -7.14 13.73 8.95
CA LEU A 129 -6.21 14.76 9.43
C LEU A 129 -6.73 16.18 9.16
N ASN A 130 -7.34 16.41 7.99
CA ASN A 130 -7.91 17.72 7.66
C ASN A 130 -9.12 18.06 8.54
N GLU A 131 -9.89 17.07 8.97
CA GLU A 131 -11.01 17.30 9.89
C GLU A 131 -10.56 17.48 11.35
N ALA A 132 -9.46 16.84 11.76
CA ALA A 132 -9.00 16.86 13.16
C ALA A 132 -7.93 17.93 13.47
N ILE A 133 -7.25 18.46 12.46
CA ILE A 133 -6.10 19.36 12.61
C ILE A 133 -6.23 20.54 11.67
N ASP A 134 -5.91 21.73 12.17
CA ASP A 134 -5.69 22.89 11.32
C ASP A 134 -4.37 22.72 10.53
N ILE A 135 -4.49 22.16 9.33
CA ILE A 135 -3.37 21.92 8.41
C ILE A 135 -2.69 23.20 7.92
N LYS A 136 -3.26 24.39 8.16
CA LYS A 136 -2.57 25.66 7.86
C LYS A 136 -1.50 25.98 8.89
N SER A 137 -1.65 25.46 10.09
CA SER A 137 -0.79 25.75 11.22
C SER A 137 0.02 24.54 11.69
N TRP A 138 -0.17 23.38 11.07
CA TRP A 138 0.62 22.16 11.26
C TRP A 138 1.30 21.72 9.96
N ASP A 139 2.57 21.36 10.04
CA ASP A 139 3.29 20.72 8.93
C ASP A 139 2.97 19.23 8.92
N VAL A 140 1.89 18.86 8.24
CA VAL A 140 1.42 17.48 8.08
C VAL A 140 1.90 16.91 6.75
N LYS A 141 2.54 15.74 6.79
CA LYS A 141 2.97 15.02 5.58
C LYS A 141 2.59 13.54 5.67
N ILE A 142 2.00 13.04 4.58
CA ILE A 142 1.72 11.63 4.35
C ILE A 142 2.67 11.16 3.24
N LEU A 143 3.57 10.25 3.57
CA LEU A 143 4.27 9.46 2.56
C LEU A 143 3.35 8.29 2.17
N ALA A 144 3.05 8.13 0.90
CA ALA A 144 2.28 7.01 0.38
C ALA A 144 3.17 6.24 -0.60
N THR A 145 3.46 4.97 -0.29
CA THR A 145 4.35 4.17 -1.12
C THR A 145 3.71 2.89 -1.57
N ASP A 146 4.03 2.47 -2.79
CA ASP A 146 3.71 1.14 -3.28
C ASP A 146 4.85 0.64 -4.18
N LEU A 147 4.90 -0.66 -4.40
CA LEU A 147 5.83 -1.26 -5.34
C LEU A 147 5.29 -1.19 -6.78
N ASN A 148 3.96 -1.27 -6.94
CA ASN A 148 3.28 -1.28 -8.22
C ASN A 148 3.13 0.15 -8.78
N SER A 149 3.70 0.41 -9.96
CA SER A 149 3.71 1.75 -10.56
C SER A 149 2.35 2.15 -11.13
N ASP A 150 1.55 1.20 -11.60
CA ASP A 150 0.27 1.47 -12.24
C ASP A 150 -0.75 2.00 -11.23
N VAL A 151 -0.79 1.37 -10.04
CA VAL A 151 -1.67 1.82 -8.96
C VAL A 151 -1.21 3.14 -8.36
N LEU A 152 0.10 3.41 -8.31
CA LEU A 152 0.61 4.72 -7.92
C LEU A 152 0.23 5.82 -8.91
N GLY A 153 0.25 5.54 -10.22
CA GLY A 153 -0.24 6.47 -11.23
C GLY A 153 -1.72 6.79 -11.04
N HIS A 154 -2.55 5.78 -10.76
CA HIS A 154 -3.95 5.97 -10.42
C HIS A 154 -4.13 6.81 -9.14
N ALA A 155 -3.39 6.47 -8.08
CA ALA A 155 -3.42 7.18 -6.80
C ALA A 155 -3.03 8.66 -6.95
N GLN A 156 -2.02 8.97 -7.76
CA GLN A 156 -1.59 10.34 -8.04
C GLN A 156 -2.63 11.14 -8.82
N ASN A 157 -3.34 10.49 -9.76
CA ASN A 157 -4.42 11.12 -10.52
C ASN A 157 -5.64 11.40 -9.64
N GLY A 158 -5.90 10.54 -8.64
CA GLY A 158 -6.97 10.69 -7.66
C GLY A 158 -8.36 10.69 -8.28
N VAL A 159 -8.56 9.93 -9.37
CA VAL A 159 -9.84 9.80 -10.08
C VAL A 159 -10.41 8.42 -9.80
N TYR A 160 -11.64 8.37 -9.30
CA TYR A 160 -12.31 7.14 -8.87
C TYR A 160 -13.74 7.09 -9.42
N ASP A 161 -14.28 5.88 -9.60
CA ASP A 161 -15.71 5.71 -9.81
C ASP A 161 -16.49 6.21 -8.58
N VAL A 162 -17.66 6.81 -8.80
CA VAL A 162 -18.56 7.27 -7.73
C VAL A 162 -18.86 6.13 -6.74
N SER A 163 -18.99 4.90 -7.23
CA SER A 163 -19.25 3.72 -6.40
C SER A 163 -18.14 3.46 -5.36
N ARG A 164 -16.90 3.86 -5.63
CA ARG A 164 -15.76 3.70 -4.70
C ARG A 164 -15.86 4.59 -3.47
N ILE A 165 -16.59 5.69 -3.55
CA ILE A 165 -16.74 6.65 -2.45
C ILE A 165 -18.09 6.55 -1.75
N GLU A 166 -18.95 5.58 -2.10
CA GLU A 166 -20.31 5.48 -1.56
C GLU A 166 -20.35 5.43 -0.04
N SER A 167 -19.42 4.69 0.58
CA SER A 167 -19.29 4.54 2.03
C SER A 167 -18.85 5.80 2.77
N ILE A 168 -18.34 6.81 2.07
CA ILE A 168 -17.93 8.09 2.66
C ILE A 168 -19.17 8.92 3.00
N ASP A 169 -19.17 9.62 4.13
CA ASP A 169 -20.22 10.57 4.51
C ASP A 169 -20.46 11.63 3.41
N SER A 170 -21.72 12.03 3.19
CA SER A 170 -22.08 12.97 2.12
C SER A 170 -21.43 14.34 2.26
N GLY A 171 -21.30 14.85 3.49
CA GLY A 171 -20.62 16.12 3.73
C GLY A 171 -19.14 16.05 3.39
N LEU A 172 -18.48 14.94 3.73
CA LEU A 172 -17.08 14.70 3.34
C LEU A 172 -16.92 14.52 1.83
N LYS A 173 -17.86 13.84 1.15
CA LYS A 173 -17.86 13.69 -0.31
C LYS A 173 -17.89 15.04 -1.01
N GLU A 174 -18.86 15.89 -0.64
CA GLU A 174 -19.00 17.23 -1.22
C GLU A 174 -17.79 18.12 -0.90
N LYS A 175 -17.24 18.00 0.32
CA LYS A 175 -16.08 18.78 0.74
C LYS A 175 -14.81 18.39 0.01
N TRP A 176 -14.58 17.12 -0.29
CA TRP A 176 -13.27 16.61 -0.71
C TRP A 176 -13.17 16.07 -2.13
N PHE A 177 -14.30 15.86 -2.81
CA PHE A 177 -14.34 15.36 -4.18
C PHE A 177 -15.01 16.36 -5.12
N LEU A 178 -14.58 16.36 -6.38
CA LEU A 178 -15.20 17.06 -7.50
C LEU A 178 -15.87 16.00 -8.36
N ARG A 179 -17.12 16.22 -8.79
CA ARG A 179 -17.70 15.40 -9.84
C ARG A 179 -17.06 15.79 -11.18
N ASP A 180 -16.71 14.81 -11.99
CA ASP A 180 -16.21 15.07 -13.33
C ASP A 180 -17.38 15.54 -14.21
N ALA A 181 -17.22 16.70 -14.87
CA ALA A 181 -18.25 17.27 -15.72
C ALA A 181 -18.42 16.50 -17.04
N GLY A 182 -17.38 15.81 -17.51
CA GLY A 182 -17.38 15.01 -18.73
C GLY A 182 -17.76 13.55 -18.51
N ASN A 183 -17.70 13.05 -17.26
CA ASN A 183 -18.18 11.72 -16.90
C ASN A 183 -18.82 11.70 -15.50
N PRO A 184 -20.16 11.66 -15.38
CA PRO A 184 -20.85 11.72 -14.08
C PRO A 184 -20.60 10.48 -13.20
N GLU A 185 -20.07 9.39 -13.76
CA GLU A 185 -19.67 8.19 -13.01
C GLU A 185 -18.32 8.34 -12.32
N LEU A 186 -17.56 9.40 -12.61
CA LEU A 186 -16.25 9.65 -12.04
C LEU A 186 -16.24 10.84 -11.07
N VAL A 187 -15.39 10.72 -10.06
CA VAL A 187 -15.04 11.78 -9.13
C VAL A 187 -13.54 11.97 -9.07
N LYS A 188 -13.11 13.19 -8.79
CA LYS A 188 -11.71 13.53 -8.59
C LYS A 188 -11.48 14.10 -7.21
N VAL A 189 -10.44 13.64 -6.53
CA VAL A 189 -10.00 14.21 -5.26
C VAL A 189 -9.58 15.68 -5.46
N LYS A 190 -10.06 16.57 -4.59
CA LYS A 190 -9.69 18.00 -4.63
C LYS A 190 -8.18 18.17 -4.34
N PRO A 191 -7.48 19.08 -5.05
CA PRO A 191 -6.06 19.34 -4.83
C PRO A 191 -5.68 19.69 -3.39
N ALA A 192 -6.59 20.33 -2.65
CA ALA A 192 -6.37 20.66 -1.23
C ALA A 192 -6.18 19.40 -0.35
N LEU A 193 -6.90 18.31 -0.66
CA LEU A 193 -6.77 17.04 0.06
C LEU A 193 -5.50 16.28 -0.30
N SER A 194 -5.06 16.36 -1.57
CA SER A 194 -3.87 15.66 -2.04
C SER A 194 -2.57 16.35 -1.66
N ARG A 195 -2.60 17.66 -1.36
CA ARG A 195 -1.43 18.48 -1.00
C ARG A 195 -0.49 17.87 0.05
N PRO A 196 -0.94 17.30 1.18
CA PRO A 196 -0.03 16.70 2.18
C PRO A 196 0.55 15.34 1.75
N ILE A 197 0.11 14.76 0.63
CA ILE A 197 0.45 13.40 0.23
C ILE A 197 1.60 13.41 -0.79
N SER A 198 2.61 12.59 -0.54
CA SER A 198 3.69 12.31 -1.49
C SER A 198 3.66 10.84 -1.88
N PHE A 199 3.26 10.57 -3.13
CA PHE A 199 3.28 9.23 -3.71
C PHE A 199 4.67 8.88 -4.25
N LYS A 200 5.24 7.76 -3.83
CA LYS A 200 6.57 7.29 -4.24
C LYS A 200 6.59 5.78 -4.47
N ARG A 201 7.29 5.32 -5.51
CA ARG A 201 7.57 3.89 -5.67
C ARG A 201 8.61 3.47 -4.63
N LEU A 202 8.35 2.39 -3.91
CA LEU A 202 9.28 1.83 -2.92
C LEU A 202 9.01 0.34 -2.73
N ASN A 203 10.09 -0.45 -2.77
CA ASN A 203 10.08 -1.84 -2.33
C ASN A 203 10.32 -1.89 -0.82
N LEU A 204 9.40 -2.50 -0.06
CA LEU A 204 9.52 -2.57 1.40
C LEU A 204 10.73 -3.38 1.85
N LEU A 205 11.26 -4.26 1.00
CA LEU A 205 12.41 -5.10 1.32
C LEU A 205 13.75 -4.44 1.03
N GLU A 206 13.77 -3.38 0.21
CA GLU A 206 14.98 -2.63 -0.08
C GLU A 206 15.28 -1.56 0.98
N GLY A 207 16.41 -0.87 0.85
CA GLY A 207 16.77 0.25 1.72
C GLY A 207 15.75 1.39 1.63
N TRP A 208 15.36 1.94 2.78
CA TRP A 208 14.41 3.05 2.84
C TRP A 208 15.16 4.39 2.80
N PRO A 209 14.93 5.26 1.81
CA PRO A 209 15.66 6.53 1.67
C PRO A 209 15.16 7.63 2.62
N MET A 210 14.08 7.36 3.36
CA MET A 210 13.46 8.32 4.28
C MET A 210 14.44 8.73 5.39
N LYS A 211 14.49 10.04 5.66
CA LYS A 211 15.25 10.62 6.77
C LYS A 211 14.28 11.09 7.85
N GLY A 212 14.59 10.82 9.10
CA GLY A 212 13.75 11.16 10.24
C GLY A 212 12.73 10.08 10.56
N ARG A 213 11.92 10.34 11.60
CA ARG A 213 10.97 9.37 12.16
C ARG A 213 9.54 9.65 11.72
N PHE A 214 8.72 8.60 11.69
CA PHE A 214 7.28 8.69 11.52
C PHE A 214 6.57 8.64 12.88
N ASP A 215 5.48 9.41 13.01
CA ASP A 215 4.59 9.31 14.17
C ASP A 215 3.65 8.11 14.03
N VAL A 216 3.22 7.83 12.79
CA VAL A 216 2.28 6.76 12.46
C VAL A 216 2.67 6.05 11.17
N ILE A 217 2.59 4.73 11.17
CA ILE A 217 2.70 3.89 9.97
C ILE A 217 1.42 3.07 9.82
N PHE A 218 0.83 3.11 8.63
CA PHE A 218 -0.18 2.17 8.15
C PHE A 218 0.51 1.21 7.19
N CYS A 219 0.52 -0.08 7.50
CA CYS A 219 0.96 -1.13 6.58
C CYS A 219 -0.05 -2.27 6.65
N ARG A 220 -1.13 -2.14 5.89
CA ARG A 220 -2.33 -2.95 6.06
C ARG A 220 -2.60 -3.83 4.85
N ASN A 221 -2.81 -5.12 5.11
CA ASN A 221 -3.11 -6.12 4.07
C ASN A 221 -1.99 -6.28 3.03
N VAL A 222 -0.75 -6.05 3.45
CA VAL A 222 0.48 -6.15 2.64
C VAL A 222 1.36 -7.27 3.18
N VAL A 223 1.57 -7.32 4.50
CA VAL A 223 2.54 -8.25 5.09
C VAL A 223 2.07 -9.71 5.01
N ILE A 224 0.78 -9.95 4.77
CA ILE A 224 0.22 -11.27 4.46
C ILE A 224 0.87 -11.97 3.26
N TYR A 225 1.55 -11.22 2.37
CA TYR A 225 2.22 -11.78 1.20
C TYR A 225 3.66 -12.22 1.49
N PHE A 226 4.20 -11.91 2.67
CA PHE A 226 5.58 -12.22 3.05
C PHE A 226 5.65 -13.43 3.99
N ASN A 227 6.77 -14.17 3.94
CA ASN A 227 7.05 -15.22 4.91
C ASN A 227 7.34 -14.63 6.32
N LYS A 228 7.42 -15.49 7.35
CA LYS A 228 7.56 -15.04 8.74
C LYS A 228 8.88 -14.34 9.05
N ASP A 229 9.97 -14.73 8.41
CA ASP A 229 11.27 -14.10 8.63
C ASP A 229 11.32 -12.70 8.00
N THR A 230 10.78 -12.56 6.79
CA THR A 230 10.59 -11.26 6.13
C THR A 230 9.66 -10.36 6.95
N GLN A 231 8.55 -10.89 7.50
CA GLN A 231 7.67 -10.13 8.39
C GLN A 231 8.42 -9.62 9.63
N ARG A 232 9.24 -10.47 10.28
CA ARG A 232 10.06 -10.09 11.45
C ARG A 232 10.99 -8.93 11.13
N ILE A 233 11.79 -9.07 10.08
CA ILE A 233 12.72 -8.02 9.62
C ILE A 233 11.95 -6.72 9.34
N LEU A 234 10.81 -6.81 8.65
CA LEU A 234 10.03 -5.65 8.28
C LEU A 234 9.46 -4.90 9.49
N PHE A 235 8.91 -5.61 10.48
CA PHE A 235 8.40 -4.98 11.70
C PHE A 235 9.50 -4.35 12.56
N ASP A 236 10.68 -4.98 12.64
CA ASP A 236 11.81 -4.38 13.35
C ASP A 236 12.27 -3.09 12.67
N ARG A 237 12.32 -3.08 11.33
CA ARG A 237 12.61 -1.86 10.57
C ARG A 237 11.55 -0.78 10.76
N TYR A 238 10.26 -1.13 10.85
CA TYR A 238 9.21 -0.17 11.19
C TYR A 238 9.41 0.43 12.59
N ALA A 239 9.79 -0.38 13.57
CA ALA A 239 10.12 0.12 14.91
C ALA A 239 11.32 1.08 14.88
N ASP A 240 12.32 0.84 14.04
CA ASP A 240 13.50 1.71 13.92
C ASP A 240 13.17 3.09 13.38
N ILE A 241 12.23 3.19 12.43
CA ILE A 241 11.84 4.47 11.81
C ILE A 241 10.65 5.14 12.51
N LEU A 242 9.91 4.44 13.37
CA LEU A 242 8.89 5.05 14.22
C LEU A 242 9.52 5.89 15.33
N ALA A 243 8.86 7.01 15.65
CA ALA A 243 9.07 7.76 16.88
C ALA A 243 8.73 6.87 18.09
N ASP A 244 9.39 7.11 19.23
CA ASP A 244 9.11 6.36 20.46
C ASP A 244 7.67 6.60 20.90
N GLY A 245 6.95 5.53 21.24
CA GLY A 245 5.50 5.60 21.45
C GLY A 245 4.66 5.86 20.19
N GLY A 246 5.26 5.81 18.99
CA GLY A 246 4.58 5.93 17.71
C GLY A 246 3.70 4.72 17.38
N TYR A 247 2.82 4.89 16.39
CA TYR A 247 1.75 3.93 16.13
C TYR A 247 1.97 3.14 14.84
N LEU A 248 1.67 1.84 14.89
CA LEU A 248 1.64 0.95 13.74
C LEU A 248 0.24 0.35 13.60
N PHE A 249 -0.35 0.50 12.42
CA PHE A 249 -1.63 -0.08 12.04
C PHE A 249 -1.41 -1.15 10.98
N ILE A 250 -1.91 -2.37 11.23
CA ILE A 250 -1.86 -3.49 10.29
C ILE A 250 -3.28 -3.96 9.96
N GLY A 251 -3.44 -4.77 8.92
CA GLY A 251 -4.73 -5.27 8.47
C GLY A 251 -5.28 -6.41 9.34
N HIS A 252 -6.59 -6.64 9.27
CA HIS A 252 -7.31 -7.58 10.13
C HIS A 252 -6.76 -9.03 10.19
N SER A 253 -6.10 -9.50 9.14
CA SER A 253 -5.51 -10.86 9.07
C SER A 253 -4.05 -10.91 9.53
N GLU A 254 -3.48 -9.78 9.95
CA GLU A 254 -2.06 -9.62 10.26
C GLU A 254 -1.85 -9.58 11.77
N THR A 255 -0.70 -10.06 12.23
CA THR A 255 -0.36 -10.07 13.66
C THR A 255 1.14 -9.95 13.89
N LEU A 256 1.51 -9.19 14.92
CA LEU A 256 2.89 -9.12 15.41
C LEU A 256 3.21 -10.21 16.44
N HIS A 257 2.22 -11.01 16.85
CA HIS A 257 2.40 -12.05 17.87
C HIS A 257 3.46 -13.07 17.42
N ARG A 258 4.50 -13.26 18.24
CA ARG A 258 5.70 -14.08 17.96
C ARG A 258 6.50 -13.63 16.73
N VAL A 259 6.26 -12.42 16.24
CA VAL A 259 7.01 -11.83 15.14
C VAL A 259 7.91 -10.71 15.63
N SER A 260 7.43 -9.78 16.47
CA SER A 260 8.26 -8.73 17.09
C SER A 260 7.76 -8.38 18.49
N ASP A 261 8.70 -8.24 19.43
CA ASP A 261 8.41 -7.85 20.83
C ASP A 261 8.55 -6.35 21.08
N ARG A 262 8.89 -5.56 20.04
CA ARG A 262 9.11 -4.10 20.11
C ARG A 262 7.83 -3.28 20.15
N PHE A 263 6.68 -3.96 20.07
CA PHE A 263 5.37 -3.34 20.03
C PHE A 263 4.47 -3.86 21.15
N GLU A 264 3.62 -2.99 21.65
CA GLU A 264 2.49 -3.33 22.52
C GLU A 264 1.21 -3.32 21.68
N SER A 265 0.36 -4.33 21.82
CA SER A 265 -0.94 -4.36 21.14
C SER A 265 -1.96 -3.52 21.91
N LEU A 266 -2.65 -2.63 21.21
CA LEU A 266 -3.75 -1.83 21.73
C LEU A 266 -5.12 -2.38 21.30
N GLY A 267 -5.14 -3.63 20.81
CA GLY A 267 -6.33 -4.27 20.25
C GLY A 267 -6.62 -3.87 18.81
N ARG A 268 -7.53 -4.62 18.16
CA ARG A 268 -8.02 -4.38 16.79
C ARG A 268 -6.91 -4.00 15.78
N THR A 269 -5.82 -4.77 15.79
CA THR A 269 -4.67 -4.60 14.86
C THR A 269 -3.97 -3.24 14.92
N ILE A 270 -4.07 -2.58 16.07
CA ILE A 270 -3.36 -1.34 16.40
C ILE A 270 -2.25 -1.67 17.40
N TYR A 271 -1.07 -1.10 17.16
CA TYR A 271 0.13 -1.34 17.96
C TYR A 271 0.85 -0.03 18.27
N ARG A 272 1.50 0.03 19.42
CA ARG A 272 2.36 1.13 19.84
C ARG A 272 3.79 0.66 20.00
N LYS A 273 4.74 1.41 19.45
CA LYS A 273 6.17 1.13 19.64
C LYS A 273 6.52 1.33 21.13
N LYS A 274 7.13 0.33 21.74
CA LYS A 274 7.68 0.43 23.11
C LYS A 274 8.85 1.42 23.11
N CYS A 275 8.92 2.25 24.14
CA CYS A 275 10.04 3.18 24.36
C CYS A 275 11.32 2.42 24.74
#